data_AF-A0A3E2YSB1-F1
#
_entry.id   AF-A0A3E2YSB1-F1
#
_cell.length_a   1.000
_cell.length_b   1.000
_cell.length_c   1.000
_cell.angle_alpha   90.00
_cell.angle_beta   90.00
_cell.angle_gamma   90.00
#
_symmetry.space_group_name_H-M   'P 1'
#
loop_
_entity.id
_entity.type
_entity.pdbx_description
1 polymer ?
#
loop_
_entity_poly.entity_id
_entity_poly.type
_entity_poly.pdbx_seq_one_letter_code
_entity_poly.pdbx_strand_id
1 'polypeptide(L)'
;MTLYRHIPSKEDLIDLMLDTIVAEQDLGGLPTGNWIHDLTRIGHQQRAVRLRHPWSVVPPSRPPIGPHALRRMETALSVFPDDVPIQRRAWAITVIDAYVHGDASAELAERMEGMRTGLDKGQWQRAVASYLTKTLAAGDLPQLAAYMTANTASHRDENFTDGLRAVISGIQAALTR
;
A
#
# COMPACT_ATOMS: atom_id res chain seq x y z
N MET A 1 -7.07 17.91 33.40
CA MET A 1 -6.37 16.80 32.68
C MET A 1 -7.37 15.69 32.40
N THR A 2 -7.99 15.72 31.22
CA THR A 2 -9.16 14.86 30.87
C THR A 2 -8.85 13.83 29.78
N LEU A 3 -7.75 13.97 29.03
CA LEU A 3 -7.40 13.06 27.93
C LEU A 3 -6.93 11.68 28.42
N TYR A 4 -6.01 11.64 29.41
CA TYR A 4 -5.49 10.40 30.00
C TYR A 4 -6.53 9.57 30.76
N ARG A 5 -7.72 10.15 31.04
CA ARG A 5 -8.84 9.40 31.62
C ARG A 5 -9.43 8.41 30.62
N HIS A 6 -9.36 8.72 29.33
CA HIS A 6 -9.98 7.91 28.27
C HIS A 6 -8.95 7.19 27.41
N ILE A 7 -7.72 7.69 27.34
CA ILE A 7 -6.66 7.13 26.51
C ILE A 7 -5.40 6.93 27.38
N PRO A 8 -5.07 5.68 27.75
CA PRO A 8 -4.00 5.39 28.69
C PRO A 8 -2.61 5.80 28.18
N SER A 9 -2.38 5.69 26.86
CA SER A 9 -1.07 5.90 26.25
C SER A 9 -1.14 6.57 24.87
N LYS A 10 0.02 7.04 24.40
CA LYS A 10 0.18 7.52 23.01
C LYS A 10 -0.10 6.42 21.99
N GLU A 11 0.23 5.17 22.30
CA GLU A 11 -0.02 4.03 21.40
C GLU A 11 -1.52 3.79 21.23
N ASP A 12 -2.28 3.86 22.32
CA ASP A 12 -3.74 3.74 22.26
C ASP A 12 -4.37 4.88 21.46
N LEU A 13 -3.81 6.10 21.53
CA LEU A 13 -4.24 7.21 20.66
C LEU A 13 -3.96 6.91 19.18
N ILE A 14 -2.77 6.39 18.86
CA ILE A 14 -2.40 6.05 17.47
C ILE A 14 -3.32 4.99 16.92
N ASP A 15 -3.66 3.95 17.70
CA ASP A 15 -4.60 2.91 17.27
C ASP A 15 -6.00 3.46 17.00
N LEU A 16 -6.49 4.37 17.84
CA LEU A 16 -7.77 5.05 17.61
C LEU A 16 -7.73 5.93 16.34
N MET A 17 -6.64 6.65 16.11
CA MET A 17 -6.45 7.45 14.90
C MET A 17 -6.40 6.56 13.65
N LEU A 18 -5.70 5.42 13.73
CA LEU A 18 -5.64 4.44 12.64
C LEU A 18 -7.01 3.83 12.34
N ASP A 19 -7.77 3.45 13.36
CA ASP A 19 -9.13 2.93 13.15
C ASP A 19 -10.05 4.00 12.54
N THR A 20 -9.89 5.26 12.93
CA THR A 20 -10.67 6.38 12.38
C THR A 20 -10.44 6.55 10.89
N ILE A 21 -9.19 6.50 10.41
CA ILE A 21 -8.91 6.66 8.97
C ILE A 21 -9.35 5.44 8.16
N VAL A 22 -9.43 4.24 8.76
CA VAL A 22 -10.00 3.07 8.08
C VAL A 22 -11.47 3.30 7.70
N ALA A 23 -12.21 4.09 8.49
CA ALA A 23 -13.59 4.45 8.20
C ALA A 23 -13.77 5.25 6.89
N GLU A 24 -12.71 5.89 6.39
CA GLU A 24 -12.75 6.65 5.13
C GLU A 24 -12.71 5.75 3.89
N GLN A 25 -12.46 4.45 4.03
CA GLN A 25 -12.51 3.51 2.91
C GLN A 25 -13.95 3.32 2.47
N ASP A 26 -14.27 3.75 1.24
CA ASP A 26 -15.59 3.49 0.67
C ASP A 26 -15.70 2.03 0.19
N LEU A 27 -16.27 1.20 1.06
CA LEU A 27 -16.55 -0.20 0.81
C LEU A 27 -18.03 -0.45 0.48
N GLY A 28 -18.82 0.61 0.25
CA GLY A 28 -20.25 0.50 -0.04
C GLY A 28 -20.55 -0.28 -1.32
N GLY A 29 -21.46 -1.25 -1.25
CA GLY A 29 -21.80 -2.10 -2.40
C GLY A 29 -20.82 -3.26 -2.66
N LEU A 30 -19.96 -3.60 -1.71
CA LEU A 30 -19.30 -4.91 -1.66
C LEU A 30 -20.14 -5.91 -0.84
N PRO A 31 -20.12 -7.20 -1.16
CA PRO A 31 -19.50 -7.81 -2.35
C PRO A 31 -20.32 -7.56 -3.63
N THR A 32 -19.65 -7.47 -4.78
CA THR A 32 -20.29 -7.34 -6.11
C THR A 32 -20.48 -8.69 -6.81
N GLY A 33 -19.84 -9.74 -6.30
CA GLY A 33 -19.79 -11.08 -6.91
C GLY A 33 -18.53 -11.30 -7.78
N ASN A 34 -17.76 -10.26 -8.06
CA ASN A 34 -16.43 -10.39 -8.67
C ASN A 34 -15.35 -10.09 -7.63
N TRP A 35 -14.88 -11.14 -6.96
CA TRP A 35 -13.94 -11.03 -5.85
C TRP A 35 -12.60 -10.37 -6.24
N ILE A 36 -12.13 -10.55 -7.48
CA ILE A 36 -10.91 -9.90 -8.00
C ILE A 36 -11.13 -8.38 -8.09
N HIS A 37 -12.26 -7.97 -8.68
CA HIS A 37 -12.63 -6.57 -8.77
C HIS A 37 -12.78 -5.94 -7.37
N ASP A 38 -13.43 -6.64 -6.45
CA ASP A 38 -13.69 -6.14 -5.10
C ASP A 38 -12.41 -5.98 -4.29
N LEU A 39 -11.49 -6.95 -4.35
CA LEU A 39 -10.16 -6.84 -3.72
C LEU A 39 -9.32 -5.72 -4.33
N THR A 40 -9.40 -5.53 -5.65
CA THR A 40 -8.73 -4.41 -6.33
C THR A 40 -9.26 -3.09 -5.77
N ARG A 41 -10.59 -2.95 -5.64
CA ARG A 41 -11.24 -1.75 -5.09
C ARG A 41 -10.84 -1.50 -3.63
N ILE A 42 -10.82 -2.54 -2.80
CA ILE A 42 -10.34 -2.47 -1.41
C ILE A 42 -8.89 -1.98 -1.37
N GLY A 43 -8.01 -2.51 -2.21
CA GLY A 43 -6.61 -2.10 -2.28
C GLY A 43 -6.44 -0.62 -2.66
N HIS A 44 -7.21 -0.13 -3.64
CA HIS A 44 -7.22 1.29 -4.00
C HIS A 44 -7.71 2.19 -2.87
N GLN A 45 -8.79 1.81 -2.18
CA GLN A 45 -9.31 2.58 -1.04
C GLN A 45 -8.27 2.65 0.09
N GLN A 46 -7.61 1.54 0.39
CA GLN A 46 -6.55 1.52 1.39
C GLN A 46 -5.38 2.42 1.00
N ARG A 47 -4.89 2.35 -0.26
CA ARG A 47 -3.82 3.23 -0.73
C ARG A 47 -4.23 4.70 -0.65
N ALA A 48 -5.43 5.04 -1.10
CA ALA A 48 -5.93 6.41 -1.10
C ALA A 48 -5.99 7.00 0.33
N VAL A 49 -6.49 6.24 1.30
CA VAL A 49 -6.49 6.64 2.72
C VAL A 49 -5.06 6.88 3.22
N ARG A 50 -4.13 5.95 2.97
CA ARG A 50 -2.73 6.10 3.40
C ARG A 50 -2.07 7.33 2.81
N LEU A 51 -2.28 7.60 1.52
CA LEU A 51 -1.71 8.77 0.85
C LEU A 51 -2.29 10.10 1.36
N ARG A 52 -3.55 10.12 1.82
CA ARG A 52 -4.17 11.29 2.49
C ARG A 52 -3.64 11.49 3.91
N HIS A 53 -3.17 10.42 4.55
CA HIS A 53 -2.67 10.43 5.92
C HIS A 53 -1.19 10.00 6.01
N PRO A 54 -0.23 10.85 5.57
CA PRO A 54 1.20 10.53 5.58
C PRO A 54 1.81 10.13 6.93
N TRP A 55 1.13 10.38 8.04
CA TRP A 55 1.58 9.94 9.37
C TRP A 55 1.34 8.43 9.61
N SER A 56 0.47 7.79 8.81
CA SER A 56 0.04 6.39 8.93
C SER A 56 1.02 5.36 8.38
N VAL A 57 2.21 5.79 7.96
CA VAL A 57 3.28 4.89 7.43
C VAL A 57 3.85 3.99 8.51
N VAL A 58 3.65 4.34 9.78
CA VAL A 58 4.08 3.50 10.90
C VAL A 58 3.17 2.28 10.96
N PRO A 59 3.69 1.07 10.75
CA PRO A 59 2.89 -0.13 10.90
C PRO A 59 2.41 -0.24 12.36
N PRO A 60 1.14 -0.63 12.59
CA PRO A 60 0.65 -0.81 13.95
C PRO A 60 1.45 -1.93 14.63
N SER A 61 1.76 -1.76 15.92
CA SER A 61 2.52 -2.74 16.72
C SER A 61 1.71 -4.01 17.02
N ARG A 62 0.39 -3.96 16.79
CA ARG A 62 -0.57 -5.03 17.04
C ARG A 62 -1.65 -5.07 15.96
N PRO A 63 -2.32 -6.22 15.75
CA PRO A 63 -3.45 -6.28 14.84
C PRO A 63 -4.52 -5.25 15.22
N PRO A 64 -5.05 -4.48 14.26
CA PRO A 64 -6.07 -3.48 14.55
C PRO A 64 -7.39 -4.17 14.92
N ILE A 65 -7.88 -3.91 16.12
CA ILE A 65 -9.12 -4.50 16.68
C ILE A 65 -10.23 -3.46 16.87
N GLY A 66 -10.08 -2.29 16.27
CA GLY A 66 -11.10 -1.25 16.30
C GLY A 66 -12.32 -1.59 15.42
N PRO A 67 -13.49 -0.99 15.69
CA PRO A 67 -14.73 -1.31 15.00
C PRO A 67 -14.66 -1.12 13.47
N HIS A 68 -13.92 -0.11 12.98
CA HIS A 68 -13.79 0.12 11.54
C HIS A 68 -12.85 -0.90 10.89
N ALA A 69 -11.74 -1.24 11.55
CA ALA A 69 -10.83 -2.29 11.12
C ALA A 69 -11.51 -3.67 11.07
N LEU A 70 -12.30 -4.01 12.10
CA LEU A 70 -13.06 -5.27 12.13
C LEU A 70 -14.10 -5.32 11.02
N ARG A 71 -14.84 -4.23 10.79
CA ARG A 71 -15.82 -4.17 9.68
C ARG A 71 -15.14 -4.28 8.32
N ARG A 72 -14.00 -3.61 8.12
CA ARG A 72 -13.21 -3.74 6.90
C ARG A 72 -12.75 -5.17 6.68
N MET A 73 -12.27 -5.84 7.74
CA MET A 73 -11.83 -7.23 7.67
C MET A 73 -12.98 -8.16 7.30
N GLU A 74 -14.16 -8.00 7.94
CA GLU A 74 -15.37 -8.74 7.60
C GLU A 74 -15.74 -8.57 6.12
N THR A 75 -15.80 -7.33 5.62
CA THR A 75 -16.07 -7.05 4.21
C THR A 75 -15.03 -7.68 3.30
N ALA A 76 -13.74 -7.60 3.63
CA ALA A 76 -12.68 -8.20 2.83
C ALA A 76 -12.72 -9.74 2.82
N LEU A 77 -13.15 -10.38 3.91
CA LEU A 77 -13.34 -11.83 3.97
C LEU A 77 -14.58 -12.28 3.18
N SER A 78 -15.62 -11.45 3.15
CA SER A 78 -16.89 -11.76 2.48
C SER A 78 -16.83 -11.66 0.96
N VAL A 79 -15.80 -11.03 0.37
CA VAL A 79 -15.70 -10.94 -1.10
C VAL A 79 -15.31 -12.26 -1.75
N PHE A 80 -14.63 -13.14 -1.01
CA PHE A 80 -14.13 -14.40 -1.56
C PHE A 80 -15.27 -15.40 -1.82
N PRO A 81 -15.13 -16.26 -2.83
CA PRO A 81 -16.05 -17.38 -3.05
C PRO A 81 -16.18 -18.29 -1.82
N ASP A 82 -17.38 -18.88 -1.65
CA ASP A 82 -17.73 -19.68 -0.46
C ASP A 82 -16.85 -20.92 -0.25
N ASP A 83 -16.35 -21.51 -1.32
CA ASP A 83 -15.48 -22.68 -1.33
C ASP A 83 -14.03 -22.38 -0.90
N VAL A 84 -13.62 -21.12 -0.85
CA VAL A 84 -12.29 -20.74 -0.36
C VAL A 84 -12.26 -20.82 1.18
N PRO A 85 -11.37 -21.63 1.79
CA PRO A 85 -11.27 -21.72 3.25
C PRO A 85 -10.91 -20.38 3.91
N ILE A 86 -11.51 -20.08 5.07
CA ILE A 86 -11.34 -18.79 5.76
C ILE A 86 -9.87 -18.42 6.02
N GLN A 87 -9.02 -19.40 6.32
CA GLN A 87 -7.59 -19.21 6.55
C GLN A 87 -6.88 -18.75 5.27
N ARG A 88 -7.31 -19.26 4.10
CA ARG A 88 -6.77 -18.86 2.80
C ARG A 88 -7.23 -17.45 2.41
N ARG A 89 -8.46 -17.08 2.74
CA ARG A 89 -8.97 -15.70 2.59
C ARG A 89 -8.15 -14.72 3.43
N ALA A 90 -7.96 -15.01 4.71
CA ALA A 90 -7.18 -14.18 5.63
C ALA A 90 -5.71 -14.03 5.18
N TRP A 91 -5.09 -15.12 4.71
CA TRP A 91 -3.75 -15.08 4.12
C TRP A 91 -3.69 -14.16 2.89
N ALA A 92 -4.65 -14.31 1.96
CA ALA A 92 -4.71 -13.47 0.76
C ALA A 92 -4.84 -11.97 1.09
N ILE A 93 -5.72 -11.62 2.04
CA ILE A 93 -5.89 -10.24 2.52
C ILE A 93 -4.57 -9.71 3.09
N THR A 94 -3.85 -10.51 3.89
CA THR A 94 -2.57 -10.11 4.47
C THR A 94 -1.53 -9.79 3.40
N VAL A 95 -1.44 -10.60 2.35
CA VAL A 95 -0.51 -10.38 1.23
C VAL A 95 -0.85 -9.10 0.47
N ILE A 96 -2.13 -8.87 0.19
CA ILE A 96 -2.61 -7.65 -0.49
C ILE A 96 -2.30 -6.42 0.36
N ASP A 97 -2.62 -6.45 1.66
CA ASP A 97 -2.38 -5.34 2.58
C ASP A 97 -0.89 -5.02 2.70
N ALA A 98 -0.02 -6.04 2.71
CA ALA A 98 1.42 -5.84 2.72
C ALA A 98 1.93 -5.16 1.44
N TYR A 99 1.43 -5.58 0.27
CA TYR A 99 1.76 -4.92 -1.00
C TYR A 99 1.32 -3.45 -1.01
N VAL A 100 0.07 -3.18 -0.65
CA VAL A 100 -0.49 -1.81 -0.62
C VAL A 100 0.26 -0.93 0.38
N HIS A 101 0.60 -1.47 1.55
CA HIS A 101 1.40 -0.77 2.54
C HIS A 101 2.80 -0.44 2.00
N GLY A 102 3.49 -1.39 1.37
CA GLY A 102 4.81 -1.17 0.80
C GLY A 102 4.83 -0.09 -0.29
N ASP A 103 3.88 -0.14 -1.23
CA ASP A 103 3.75 0.84 -2.31
C ASP A 103 3.48 2.25 -1.77
N ALA A 104 2.46 2.39 -0.91
CA ALA A 104 2.10 3.68 -0.34
C ALA A 104 3.24 4.27 0.51
N SER A 105 3.96 3.42 1.25
CA SER A 105 5.08 3.84 2.09
C SER A 105 6.26 4.35 1.27
N ALA A 106 6.58 3.67 0.16
CA ALA A 106 7.63 4.12 -0.75
C ALA A 106 7.30 5.48 -1.37
N GLU A 107 6.05 5.68 -1.79
CA GLU A 107 5.61 6.96 -2.34
C GLU A 107 5.62 8.08 -1.30
N LEU A 108 5.14 7.82 -0.08
CA LEU A 108 5.17 8.81 1.00
C LEU A 108 6.61 9.18 1.38
N ALA A 109 7.53 8.22 1.43
CA ALA A 109 8.94 8.48 1.67
C ALA A 109 9.55 9.38 0.58
N GLU A 110 9.25 9.13 -0.70
CA GLU A 110 9.67 10.01 -1.80
C GLU A 110 9.11 11.43 -1.65
N ARG A 111 7.82 11.58 -1.31
CA ARG A 111 7.17 12.88 -1.10
C ARG A 111 7.80 13.63 0.08
N MET A 112 8.05 12.93 1.19
CA MET A 112 8.68 13.51 2.39
C MET A 112 10.12 13.95 2.13
N GLU A 113 10.90 13.16 1.40
CA GLU A 113 12.26 13.52 1.03
C GLU A 113 12.30 14.73 0.10
N GLY A 114 11.37 14.83 -0.85
CA GLY A 114 11.22 16.02 -1.69
C GLY A 114 10.90 17.28 -0.88
N MET A 115 10.02 17.18 0.12
CA MET A 115 9.73 18.29 1.03
C MET A 115 10.94 18.67 1.90
N ARG A 116 11.74 17.69 2.34
CA ARG A 116 12.91 17.91 3.22
C ARG A 116 14.10 18.52 2.48
N THR A 117 14.36 18.06 1.25
CA THR A 117 15.53 18.47 0.45
C THR A 117 15.24 19.64 -0.48
N GLY A 118 13.97 19.92 -0.75
CA GLY A 118 13.55 20.88 -1.78
C GLY A 118 13.80 20.39 -3.20
N LEU A 119 14.26 19.13 -3.38
CA LEU A 119 14.49 18.52 -4.68
C LEU A 119 13.35 17.57 -5.01
N ASP A 120 12.58 17.86 -6.05
CA ASP A 120 11.66 16.87 -6.61
C ASP A 120 12.42 15.68 -7.23
N LYS A 121 11.71 14.58 -7.51
CA LYS A 121 12.29 13.34 -8.08
C LYS A 121 13.10 13.61 -9.35
N GLY A 122 12.62 14.51 -10.22
CA GLY A 122 13.32 14.85 -11.47
C GLY A 122 14.55 15.71 -11.22
N GLN A 123 14.52 16.61 -10.24
CA GLN A 123 15.68 17.39 -9.81
C GLN A 123 16.76 16.49 -9.18
N TRP A 124 16.38 15.53 -8.33
CA TRP A 124 17.30 14.53 -7.80
C TRP A 124 17.93 13.68 -8.91
N GLN A 125 17.12 13.18 -9.85
CA GLN A 125 17.61 12.42 -11.02
C GLN A 125 18.62 13.23 -11.84
N ARG A 126 18.36 14.52 -12.08
CA ARG A 126 19.31 15.43 -12.76
C ARG A 126 20.60 15.61 -11.97
N ALA A 127 20.51 15.73 -10.64
CA ALA A 127 21.67 15.90 -9.78
C ALA A 127 22.62 14.68 -9.79
N VAL A 128 22.07 13.47 -9.91
CA VAL A 128 22.87 12.21 -9.92
C VAL A 128 23.20 11.71 -11.33
N ALA A 129 22.62 12.30 -12.38
CA ALA A 129 22.75 11.81 -13.77
C ALA A 129 24.21 11.63 -14.21
N SER A 130 25.08 12.62 -13.95
CA SER A 130 26.50 12.54 -14.35
C SER A 130 27.25 11.39 -13.67
N TYR A 131 26.96 11.14 -12.39
CA TYR A 131 27.52 10.00 -11.66
C TYR A 131 27.05 8.68 -12.29
N LEU A 132 25.74 8.53 -12.50
CA LEU A 132 25.16 7.33 -13.09
C LEU A 132 25.70 7.07 -14.51
N THR A 133 25.83 8.09 -15.36
CA THR A 133 26.41 7.93 -16.70
C THR A 133 27.85 7.42 -16.63
N LYS A 134 28.68 7.96 -15.73
CA LYS A 134 30.06 7.49 -15.55
C LYS A 134 30.13 6.06 -15.04
N THR A 135 29.29 5.70 -14.07
CA THR A 135 29.24 4.35 -13.51
C THR A 135 28.76 3.33 -14.55
N LEU A 136 27.75 3.67 -15.35
CA LEU A 136 27.19 2.77 -16.36
C LEU A 136 28.11 2.62 -17.60
N ALA A 137 28.93 3.63 -17.91
CA ALA A 137 29.90 3.57 -19.01
C ALA A 137 31.00 2.52 -18.82
N ALA A 138 31.23 2.05 -17.58
CA ALA A 138 32.14 0.95 -17.29
C ALA A 138 31.66 -0.40 -17.87
N GLY A 139 30.36 -0.53 -18.21
CA GLY A 139 29.80 -1.71 -18.88
C GLY A 139 29.42 -2.88 -17.96
N ASP A 140 29.79 -2.84 -16.67
CA ASP A 140 29.57 -3.95 -15.73
C ASP A 140 28.12 -4.07 -15.20
N LEU A 141 27.25 -3.11 -15.55
CA LEU A 141 25.87 -3.01 -15.06
C LEU A 141 24.82 -2.93 -16.19
N PRO A 142 24.79 -3.89 -17.14
CA PRO A 142 23.97 -3.79 -18.34
C PRO A 142 22.46 -3.75 -18.05
N GLN A 143 21.99 -4.48 -17.04
CA GLN A 143 20.57 -4.50 -16.66
C GLN A 143 20.13 -3.17 -16.03
N LEU A 144 21.00 -2.55 -15.22
CA LEU A 144 20.73 -1.24 -14.63
C LEU A 144 20.68 -0.15 -15.70
N ALA A 145 21.58 -0.20 -16.69
CA ALA A 145 21.56 0.71 -17.82
C ALA A 145 20.24 0.61 -18.62
N ALA A 146 19.77 -0.61 -18.89
CA ALA A 146 18.49 -0.85 -19.56
C ALA A 146 17.31 -0.30 -18.76
N TYR A 147 17.26 -0.57 -17.44
CA TYR A 147 16.23 -0.05 -16.55
C TYR A 147 16.17 1.49 -16.53
N MET A 148 17.32 2.15 -16.43
CA MET A 148 17.40 3.62 -16.41
C MET A 148 16.91 4.25 -17.72
N THR A 149 17.11 3.57 -18.84
CA THR A 149 16.66 4.04 -20.17
C THR A 149 15.15 3.86 -20.35
N ALA A 150 14.58 2.79 -19.77
CA ALA A 150 13.15 2.50 -19.86
C ALA A 150 12.29 3.34 -18.89
N ASN A 151 12.86 3.81 -17.78
CA ASN A 151 12.11 4.41 -16.68
C ASN A 151 12.02 5.96 -16.75
N THR A 152 11.42 6.50 -17.82
CA THR A 152 11.37 7.96 -18.04
C THR A 152 10.04 8.64 -17.68
N ALA A 153 8.99 7.90 -17.33
CA ALA A 153 7.69 8.48 -16.98
C ALA A 153 7.10 7.86 -15.70
N SER A 154 6.68 8.73 -14.77
CA SER A 154 6.11 8.35 -13.48
C SER A 154 4.63 7.98 -13.61
N HIS A 155 4.34 6.74 -14.00
CA HIS A 155 3.00 6.17 -14.06
C HIS A 155 2.59 5.53 -12.72
N ARG A 156 2.68 6.27 -11.61
CA ARG A 156 2.54 5.69 -10.26
C ARG A 156 1.22 4.98 -10.01
N ASP A 157 0.10 5.59 -10.37
CA ASP A 157 -1.21 5.00 -10.15
C ASP A 157 -1.47 3.79 -11.06
N GLU A 158 -0.97 3.82 -12.29
CA GLU A 158 -1.03 2.68 -13.22
C GLU A 158 -0.13 1.53 -12.73
N ASN A 159 1.11 1.82 -12.34
CA ASN A 159 2.05 0.84 -11.78
C ASN A 159 1.49 0.17 -10.52
N PHE A 160 0.84 0.95 -9.63
CA PHE A 160 0.16 0.39 -8.47
C PHE A 160 -0.99 -0.54 -8.88
N THR A 161 -1.82 -0.11 -9.83
CA THR A 161 -2.96 -0.90 -10.32
C THR A 161 -2.48 -2.22 -10.92
N ASP A 162 -1.44 -2.18 -11.75
CA ASP A 162 -0.89 -3.35 -12.41
C ASP A 162 -0.20 -4.29 -11.42
N GLY A 163 0.56 -3.76 -10.47
CA GLY A 163 1.18 -4.56 -9.41
C GLY A 163 0.14 -5.19 -8.47
N LEU A 164 -0.91 -4.45 -8.10
CA LEU A 164 -2.02 -4.99 -7.30
C LEU A 164 -2.73 -6.14 -8.03
N ARG A 165 -3.01 -5.97 -9.32
CA ARG A 165 -3.61 -7.03 -10.15
C ARG A 165 -2.68 -8.24 -10.25
N ALA A 166 -1.38 -8.03 -10.45
CA ALA A 166 -0.41 -9.13 -10.49
C ALA A 166 -0.39 -9.93 -9.17
N VAL A 167 -0.43 -9.24 -8.02
CA VAL A 167 -0.54 -9.89 -6.70
C VAL A 167 -1.83 -10.68 -6.57
N ILE A 168 -2.98 -10.10 -6.94
CA ILE A 168 -4.28 -10.77 -6.87
C ILE A 168 -4.32 -11.99 -7.81
N SER A 169 -3.80 -11.87 -9.04
CA SER A 169 -3.70 -13.00 -9.97
C SER A 169 -2.80 -14.12 -9.44
N GLY A 170 -1.68 -13.77 -8.79
CA GLY A 170 -0.82 -14.75 -8.12
C GLY A 170 -1.53 -15.48 -6.98
N ILE A 171 -2.31 -14.75 -6.17
CA ILE A 171 -3.16 -15.32 -5.12
C ILE A 171 -4.21 -16.24 -5.72
N GLN A 172 -4.93 -15.79 -6.76
CA GLN A 172 -5.93 -16.59 -7.46
C GLN A 172 -5.34 -17.93 -7.92
N ALA A 173 -4.19 -17.90 -8.59
CA ALA A 173 -3.52 -19.11 -9.05
C ALA A 173 -3.08 -20.03 -7.88
N ALA A 174 -2.72 -19.45 -6.74
CA ALA A 174 -2.37 -20.22 -5.54
C ALA A 174 -3.59 -20.82 -4.85
N LEU A 175 -4.77 -20.20 -4.92
CA LEU A 175 -6.02 -20.72 -4.35
C LEU A 175 -6.59 -21.89 -5.16
N THR A 176 -6.29 -21.97 -6.45
CA THR A 176 -6.74 -23.06 -7.35
C THR A 176 -5.87 -24.32 -7.31
N ARG A 177 -4.74 -24.29 -6.59
CA ARG A 177 -3.85 -25.45 -6.41
C ARG A 177 -4.16 -26.15 -5.10
#